data_AF-A0A9Q4KV10-F1
#
_entry.id   AF-A0A9Q4KV10-F1
#
_cell.length_a   1.000
_cell.length_b   1.000
_cell.length_c   1.000
_cell.angle_alpha   90.00
_cell.angle_beta   90.00
_cell.angle_gamma   90.00
#
_symmetry.space_group_name_H-M   'P 1'
#
loop_
_entity.id
_entity.type
_entity.pdbx_description
1 polymer ?
#
loop_
_entity_poly.entity_id
_entity_poly.type
_entity_poly.pdbx_seq_one_letter_code
_entity_poly.pdbx_strand_id
1 'polypeptide(L)'
;MKQIYGILIAVALVGILCAAGCTTTDTGGETTTPTPTPVPGNTVSVAQDNNGDIIPVDMQTEIIIRLPENPTTGYSWNVTDADSLAITGDTFIPPEEQIPGAGGVHVWTLKPNTTGLVTFSAVYVRSWEDIQPDDERYTITFYVAPEGTSVVDVTSADNGTTISVPKDGAVLVALNENPTTGYQWNASVSGSAEITADSFVPPYSETPLAGAGGIHKWLVTFDGEPSGTFDAGYTRPWEETTADTELFTVTFAGV
;
A
#
# COMPACT_ATOMS: atom_id res chain seq x y z
N MET A 1 15.29 -38.97 74.86
CA MET A 1 16.00 -38.00 75.72
C MET A 1 15.95 -36.65 75.00
N LYS A 2 15.11 -35.70 75.45
CA LYS A 2 15.49 -34.39 76.09
C LYS A 2 16.48 -33.59 75.21
N GLN A 3 16.27 -32.34 74.77
CA GLN A 3 15.39 -31.18 75.08
C GLN A 3 15.29 -30.31 73.80
N ILE A 4 14.19 -29.64 73.41
CA ILE A 4 13.57 -28.36 73.88
C ILE A 4 14.53 -27.16 73.96
N TYR A 5 13.98 -26.01 73.49
CA TYR A 5 14.40 -24.59 73.52
C TYR A 5 15.04 -24.08 72.21
N GLY A 6 14.59 -23.01 71.56
CA GLY A 6 13.52 -22.06 71.85
C GLY A 6 13.70 -20.76 71.05
N ILE A 7 12.57 -20.14 70.68
CA ILE A 7 12.32 -18.68 70.63
C ILE A 7 12.93 -17.84 69.49
N LEU A 8 12.00 -17.33 68.65
CA LEU A 8 11.83 -15.99 68.06
C LEU A 8 13.05 -15.13 67.68
N ILE A 9 13.03 -14.57 66.46
CA ILE A 9 12.82 -13.12 66.19
C ILE A 9 12.92 -12.86 64.68
N ALA A 10 11.97 -12.08 64.17
CA ALA A 10 11.93 -11.52 62.83
C ALA A 10 13.09 -10.55 62.57
N VAL A 11 13.44 -10.31 61.30
CA VAL A 11 13.69 -8.98 60.71
C VAL A 11 14.12 -9.17 59.25
N ALA A 12 13.39 -8.52 58.35
CA ALA A 12 13.74 -8.35 56.96
C ALA A 12 15.00 -7.49 56.81
N LEU A 13 15.82 -7.76 55.78
CA LEU A 13 16.47 -6.72 54.97
C LEU A 13 17.24 -7.36 53.81
N VAL A 14 16.70 -7.12 52.61
CA VAL A 14 17.35 -6.72 51.35
C VAL A 14 18.86 -6.96 51.26
N GLY A 15 19.24 -7.84 50.34
CA GLY A 15 20.58 -8.00 49.80
C GLY A 15 20.51 -8.39 48.34
N ILE A 16 20.54 -7.39 47.47
CA ILE A 16 20.58 -7.47 46.01
C ILE A 16 21.79 -8.30 45.57
N LEU A 17 21.56 -9.32 44.74
CA LEU A 17 22.61 -9.94 43.95
C LEU A 17 22.18 -9.94 42.48
N CYS A 18 22.77 -9.03 41.72
CA CYS A 18 22.61 -8.91 40.29
C CYS A 18 23.21 -10.15 39.60
N ALA A 19 22.35 -11.01 39.02
CA ALA A 19 22.75 -11.91 37.96
C ALA A 19 22.29 -11.27 36.64
N ALA A 20 23.24 -10.78 35.85
CA ALA A 20 23.01 -10.30 34.50
C ALA A 20 22.63 -11.48 33.60
N GLY A 21 21.32 -11.65 33.38
CA GLY A 21 20.78 -12.44 32.28
C GLY A 21 20.54 -11.51 31.10
N CYS A 22 21.37 -11.63 30.06
CA CYS A 22 21.09 -11.06 28.75
C CYS A 22 19.89 -11.82 28.15
N THR A 23 18.69 -11.26 28.25
CA THR A 23 17.61 -11.61 27.33
C THR A 23 17.62 -10.53 26.25
N THR A 24 18.20 -10.85 25.09
CA THR A 24 17.95 -10.08 23.87
C THR A 24 16.49 -10.28 23.52
N THR A 25 15.68 -9.28 23.85
CA THR A 25 14.34 -9.12 23.32
C THR A 25 14.50 -8.83 21.84
N ASP A 26 14.08 -9.77 21.02
CA ASP A 26 13.96 -9.62 19.58
C ASP A 26 12.84 -8.60 19.32
N THR A 27 13.24 -7.33 19.18
CA THR A 27 12.36 -6.28 18.70
C THR A 27 12.17 -6.54 17.22
N GLY A 28 11.10 -7.27 16.90
CA GLY A 28 10.55 -7.32 15.56
C GLY A 28 10.31 -5.90 15.08
N GLY A 29 11.14 -5.47 14.13
CA GLY A 29 10.88 -4.27 13.37
C GLY A 29 9.66 -4.55 12.50
N GLU A 30 8.50 -4.07 12.92
CA GLU A 30 7.41 -3.79 12.01
C GLU A 30 7.92 -2.74 11.02
N THR A 31 8.32 -3.19 9.83
CA THR A 31 8.50 -2.30 8.68
C THR A 31 7.12 -1.85 8.26
N THR A 32 6.65 -0.76 8.85
CA THR A 32 5.46 -0.05 8.40
C THR A 32 5.75 0.52 7.02
N THR A 33 5.01 0.09 6.00
CA THR A 33 4.84 0.87 4.76
C THR A 33 4.46 2.29 5.16
N PRO A 34 5.17 3.34 4.72
CA PRO A 34 4.69 4.68 4.96
C PRO A 34 3.36 4.83 4.22
N THR A 35 2.26 4.92 4.97
CA THR A 35 1.01 5.44 4.45
C THR A 35 1.33 6.75 3.71
N PRO A 36 0.78 6.99 2.50
CA PRO A 36 0.94 8.29 1.86
C PRO A 36 0.63 9.36 2.90
N THR A 37 1.61 10.20 3.21
CA THR A 37 1.43 11.19 4.27
C THR A 37 0.57 12.30 3.69
N PRO A 38 -0.67 12.52 4.17
CA PRO A 38 -1.40 13.72 3.81
C PRO A 38 -0.64 14.92 4.39
N VAL A 39 0.14 15.58 3.54
CA VAL A 39 0.67 16.91 3.83
C VAL A 39 -0.55 17.83 3.94
N PRO A 40 -0.68 18.70 4.95
CA PRO A 40 -1.77 19.66 5.00
C PRO A 40 -1.74 20.52 3.73
N GLY A 41 -2.69 20.28 2.82
CA GLY A 41 -2.67 20.77 1.46
C GLY A 41 -3.16 19.66 0.53
N ASN A 42 -3.86 20.00 -0.53
CA ASN A 42 -4.37 19.02 -1.48
C ASN A 42 -3.21 18.44 -2.32
N THR A 43 -2.30 17.71 -1.69
CA THR A 43 -1.09 17.19 -2.31
C THR A 43 -0.88 15.74 -1.89
N VAL A 44 -0.70 14.88 -2.88
CA VAL A 44 -0.31 13.48 -2.69
C VAL A 44 1.07 13.30 -3.29
N SER A 45 2.02 12.79 -2.49
CA SER A 45 3.36 12.44 -2.97
C SER A 45 3.50 10.93 -3.04
N VAL A 46 3.97 10.43 -4.17
CA VAL A 46 4.21 9.00 -4.43
C VAL A 46 5.62 8.79 -4.95
N ALA A 47 6.16 7.60 -4.69
CA ALA A 47 7.49 7.20 -5.13
C ALA A 47 7.48 5.75 -5.65
N GLN A 48 8.67 5.16 -5.80
CA GLN A 48 8.86 3.82 -6.35
C GLN A 48 8.13 2.72 -5.56
N ASP A 49 7.87 2.95 -4.28
CA ASP A 49 7.12 2.05 -3.40
C ASP A 49 5.61 2.02 -3.68
N ASN A 50 5.08 2.98 -4.43
CA ASN A 50 3.71 2.99 -4.91
C ASN A 50 3.55 2.40 -6.32
N ASN A 51 4.56 1.70 -6.85
CA ASN A 51 4.44 1.09 -8.17
C ASN A 51 3.33 0.02 -8.18
N GLY A 52 2.40 0.17 -9.12
CA GLY A 52 1.19 -0.62 -9.24
C GLY A 52 0.04 -0.16 -8.33
N ASP A 53 0.21 0.84 -7.48
CA ASP A 53 -0.80 1.20 -6.48
C ASP A 53 -2.05 1.87 -7.08
N ILE A 54 -3.16 1.79 -6.34
CA ILE A 54 -4.40 2.52 -6.57
C ILE A 54 -4.59 3.51 -5.41
N ILE A 55 -4.57 4.81 -5.73
CA ILE A 55 -4.66 5.88 -4.73
C ILE A 55 -5.87 6.79 -5.00
N PRO A 56 -6.83 6.89 -4.07
CA PRO A 56 -7.90 7.88 -4.15
C PRO A 56 -7.38 9.31 -4.02
N VAL A 57 -7.86 10.19 -4.88
CA VAL A 57 -7.58 11.64 -4.86
C VAL A 57 -8.84 12.41 -5.27
N ASP A 58 -8.81 13.73 -5.17
CA ASP A 58 -9.85 14.60 -5.73
C ASP A 58 -9.31 15.43 -6.91
N MET A 59 -10.21 16.15 -7.61
CA MET A 59 -9.87 17.01 -8.75
C MET A 59 -8.94 18.19 -8.43
N GLN A 60 -8.84 18.59 -7.16
CA GLN A 60 -7.99 19.69 -6.72
C GLN A 60 -6.62 19.20 -6.23
N THR A 61 -6.42 17.89 -6.14
CA THR A 61 -5.21 17.27 -5.62
C THR A 61 -4.06 17.44 -6.60
N GLU A 62 -2.96 18.01 -6.13
CA GLU A 62 -1.67 18.02 -6.79
C GLU A 62 -0.95 16.70 -6.52
N ILE A 63 -0.59 15.98 -7.56
CA ILE A 63 0.09 14.70 -7.46
C ILE A 63 1.58 14.94 -7.73
N ILE A 64 2.45 14.52 -6.81
CA ILE A 64 3.90 14.62 -6.95
C ILE A 64 4.46 13.21 -7.08
N ILE A 65 5.05 12.90 -8.23
CA ILE A 65 5.72 11.60 -8.46
C ILE A 65 7.22 11.81 -8.36
N ARG A 66 7.91 10.97 -7.56
CA ARG A 66 9.35 11.06 -7.30
C ARG A 66 10.02 9.72 -7.59
N LEU A 67 10.76 9.63 -8.69
CA LEU A 67 11.45 8.39 -9.07
C LEU A 67 12.98 8.59 -9.05
N PRO A 68 13.75 7.66 -8.46
CA PRO A 68 15.20 7.67 -8.58
C PRO A 68 15.63 7.68 -10.05
N GLU A 69 16.60 8.53 -10.39
CA GLU A 69 17.11 8.65 -11.76
C GLU A 69 18.60 8.94 -11.74
N ASN A 70 19.38 8.22 -12.54
CA ASN A 70 20.82 8.46 -12.69
C ASN A 70 21.20 8.83 -14.13
N PRO A 71 21.12 10.13 -14.51
CA PRO A 71 21.43 10.57 -15.87
C PRO A 71 22.88 10.30 -16.30
N THR A 72 23.81 10.09 -15.36
CA THR A 72 25.22 9.81 -15.68
C THR A 72 25.41 8.47 -16.38
N THR A 73 24.43 7.57 -16.28
CA THR A 73 24.42 6.25 -16.94
C THR A 73 23.79 6.28 -18.34
N GLY A 74 23.20 7.42 -18.72
CA GLY A 74 22.40 7.60 -19.92
C GLY A 74 20.93 7.22 -19.78
N TYR A 75 20.51 6.63 -18.66
CA TYR A 75 19.12 6.24 -18.42
C TYR A 75 18.31 7.40 -17.81
N SER A 76 17.11 7.61 -18.33
CA SER A 76 16.12 8.53 -17.77
C SER A 76 14.72 7.92 -17.85
N TRP A 77 13.80 8.43 -17.05
CA TRP A 77 12.40 8.05 -17.15
C TRP A 77 11.76 8.69 -18.39
N ASN A 78 11.10 7.88 -19.20
CA ASN A 78 10.29 8.30 -20.33
C ASN A 78 8.81 8.06 -20.00
N VAL A 79 8.01 9.13 -19.91
CA VAL A 79 6.57 9.03 -19.66
C VAL A 79 5.89 8.41 -20.87
N THR A 80 5.18 7.30 -20.67
CA THR A 80 4.48 6.55 -21.71
C THR A 80 2.97 6.71 -21.66
N ASP A 81 2.41 7.08 -20.51
CA ASP A 81 0.99 7.42 -20.35
C ASP A 81 0.82 8.50 -19.27
N ALA A 82 0.14 9.58 -19.64
CA ALA A 82 -0.32 10.62 -18.73
C ALA A 82 -1.54 11.36 -19.30
N ASP A 83 -2.29 10.78 -20.24
CA ASP A 83 -3.25 11.55 -21.07
C ASP A 83 -4.37 12.21 -20.24
N SER A 84 -4.75 11.59 -19.13
CA SER A 84 -5.77 12.10 -18.20
C SER A 84 -5.19 13.00 -17.08
N LEU A 85 -3.89 13.29 -17.13
CA LEU A 85 -3.13 14.04 -16.14
C LEU A 85 -2.41 15.22 -16.81
N ALA A 86 -2.62 16.44 -16.32
CA ALA A 86 -1.82 17.59 -16.75
C ALA A 86 -0.46 17.57 -16.05
N ILE A 87 0.64 17.43 -16.79
CA ILE A 87 1.99 17.66 -16.27
C ILE A 87 2.20 19.17 -16.12
N THR A 88 2.22 19.64 -14.87
CA THR A 88 2.40 21.04 -14.49
C THR A 88 3.83 21.36 -14.04
N GLY A 89 4.62 20.33 -13.74
CA GLY A 89 6.05 20.42 -13.44
C GLY A 89 6.77 19.14 -13.81
N ASP A 90 8.01 19.28 -14.26
CA ASP A 90 8.95 18.21 -14.63
C ASP A 90 10.34 18.73 -14.31
N THR A 91 11.03 18.09 -13.36
CA THR A 91 12.35 18.53 -12.92
C THR A 91 13.19 17.38 -12.40
N PHE A 92 14.49 17.42 -12.69
CA PHE A 92 15.47 16.54 -12.10
C PHE A 92 16.17 17.23 -10.93
N ILE A 93 16.08 16.62 -9.74
CA ILE A 93 16.77 17.07 -8.53
C ILE A 93 18.06 16.25 -8.39
N PRO A 94 19.26 16.85 -8.55
CA PRO A 94 20.52 16.15 -8.36
C PRO A 94 20.71 15.74 -6.89
N PRO A 95 21.58 14.74 -6.60
CA PRO A 95 21.90 14.37 -5.22
C PRO A 95 22.52 15.54 -4.46
N GLU A 96 22.26 15.62 -3.16
CA GLU A 96 22.82 16.67 -2.29
C GLU A 96 24.35 16.64 -2.29
N GLU A 97 24.92 15.43 -2.21
CA GLU A 97 26.34 15.22 -2.37
C GLU A 97 26.67 15.03 -3.86
N GLN A 98 27.47 15.95 -4.41
CA GLN A 98 27.91 15.91 -5.81
C GLN A 98 29.03 14.88 -6.04
N ILE A 99 28.77 13.64 -5.63
CA ILE A 99 29.66 12.52 -5.89
C ILE A 99 29.52 12.15 -7.38
N PRO A 100 30.63 12.05 -8.13
CA PRO A 100 30.57 11.61 -9.52
C PRO A 100 29.85 10.26 -9.65
N GLY A 101 28.80 10.22 -10.46
CA GLY A 101 27.99 9.02 -10.71
C GLY A 101 26.83 8.79 -9.75
N ALA A 102 26.65 9.63 -8.72
CA ALA A 102 25.47 9.55 -7.85
C ALA A 102 24.20 9.93 -8.63
N GLY A 103 23.15 9.11 -8.48
CA GLY A 103 21.83 9.40 -9.02
C GLY A 103 21.10 10.48 -8.21
N GLY A 104 20.15 11.15 -8.85
CA GLY A 104 19.22 12.07 -8.23
C GLY A 104 17.79 11.52 -8.26
N VAL A 105 16.83 12.43 -8.31
CA VAL A 105 15.39 12.10 -8.33
C VAL A 105 14.73 12.91 -9.44
N HIS A 106 14.02 12.23 -10.33
CA HIS A 106 13.10 12.86 -11.27
C HIS A 106 11.78 13.14 -10.56
N VAL A 107 11.26 14.36 -10.68
CA VAL A 107 10.04 14.82 -10.04
C VAL A 107 9.06 15.36 -11.07
N TRP A 108 7.88 14.76 -11.12
CA TRP A 108 6.73 15.33 -11.85
C TRP A 108 5.72 15.90 -10.88
N THR A 109 5.10 17.01 -11.26
CA THR A 109 3.93 17.60 -10.60
C THR A 109 2.75 17.54 -11.56
N LEU A 110 1.71 16.82 -11.17
CA LEU A 110 0.60 16.44 -12.01
C LEU A 110 -0.73 16.95 -11.41
N LYS A 111 -1.72 17.19 -12.27
CA LYS A 111 -3.10 17.46 -11.86
C LYS A 111 -4.09 16.62 -12.65
N PRO A 112 -5.11 16.03 -12.00
CA PRO A 112 -6.20 15.37 -12.70
C PRO A 112 -6.95 16.32 -13.64
N ASN A 113 -7.25 15.86 -14.85
CA ASN A 113 -8.11 16.58 -15.81
C ASN A 113 -9.55 16.04 -15.86
N THR A 114 -9.77 14.85 -15.31
CA THR A 114 -11.07 14.16 -15.30
C THR A 114 -11.25 13.41 -13.98
N THR A 115 -12.51 13.19 -13.60
CA THR A 115 -12.88 12.23 -12.56
C THR A 115 -12.78 10.80 -13.06
N GLY A 116 -12.73 9.83 -12.15
CA GLY A 116 -12.61 8.40 -12.45
C GLY A 116 -11.17 7.89 -12.39
N LEU A 117 -10.93 6.73 -12.99
CA LEU A 117 -9.60 6.13 -13.05
C LEU A 117 -8.71 6.90 -14.04
N VAL A 118 -7.54 7.32 -13.56
CA VAL A 118 -6.49 7.94 -14.37
C VAL A 118 -5.16 7.27 -14.05
N THR A 119 -4.29 7.15 -15.06
CA THR A 119 -3.04 6.41 -14.94
C THR A 119 -1.86 7.31 -15.29
N PHE A 120 -0.77 7.14 -14.55
CA PHE A 120 0.56 7.59 -14.95
C PHE A 120 1.44 6.37 -15.20
N SER A 121 2.12 6.30 -16.34
CA SER A 121 3.11 5.28 -16.63
C SER A 121 4.40 5.88 -17.20
N ALA A 122 5.54 5.35 -16.77
CA ALA A 122 6.85 5.68 -17.29
C ALA A 122 7.75 4.44 -17.39
N VAL A 123 8.73 4.48 -18.29
CA VAL A 123 9.75 3.44 -18.49
C VAL A 123 11.15 4.03 -18.31
N TYR A 124 12.02 3.35 -17.60
CA TYR A 124 13.39 3.78 -17.34
C TYR A 124 14.32 3.24 -18.42
N VAL A 125 14.68 4.08 -19.39
CA VAL A 125 15.38 3.66 -20.61
C VAL A 125 16.37 4.73 -21.05
N ARG A 126 17.36 4.32 -21.84
CA ARG A 126 18.18 5.27 -22.60
C ARG A 126 17.37 5.81 -23.77
N SER A 127 17.34 7.11 -23.94
CA SER A 127 16.50 7.76 -24.97
C SER A 127 16.83 7.35 -26.42
N TRP A 128 17.94 6.64 -26.66
CA TRP A 128 18.37 6.12 -27.95
C TRP A 128 18.25 4.59 -28.09
N GLU A 129 17.78 3.89 -27.07
CA GLU A 129 17.51 2.45 -27.09
C GLU A 129 16.00 2.22 -27.30
N ASP A 130 15.66 1.11 -27.94
CA ASP A 130 14.27 0.69 -28.06
C ASP A 130 13.78 0.13 -26.72
N ILE A 131 12.55 0.49 -26.33
CA ILE A 131 11.92 -0.02 -25.11
C ILE A 131 11.79 -1.55 -25.18
N GLN A 132 12.32 -2.24 -24.18
CA GLN A 132 12.24 -3.68 -24.01
C GLN A 132 11.13 -4.09 -23.03
N PRO A 133 10.70 -5.37 -23.06
CA PRO A 133 9.72 -5.88 -22.10
C PRO A 133 10.22 -5.90 -20.65
N ASP A 134 11.52 -6.06 -20.44
CA ASP A 134 12.19 -6.17 -19.14
C ASP A 134 12.77 -4.85 -18.62
N ASP A 135 12.58 -3.74 -19.34
CA ASP A 135 12.91 -2.41 -18.83
C ASP A 135 12.13 -2.11 -17.55
N GLU A 136 12.78 -1.39 -16.64
CA GLU A 136 12.15 -0.95 -15.40
C GLU A 136 10.99 0.00 -15.72
N ARG A 137 9.84 -0.26 -15.08
CA ARG A 137 8.58 0.46 -15.31
C ARG A 137 8.00 0.93 -14.01
N TYR A 138 7.39 2.10 -14.09
CA TYR A 138 6.56 2.64 -13.04
C TYR A 138 5.17 2.89 -13.59
N THR A 139 4.15 2.33 -12.95
CA THR A 139 2.76 2.60 -13.25
C THR A 139 2.04 2.86 -11.94
N ILE A 140 1.20 3.89 -11.90
CA ILE A 140 0.34 4.16 -10.74
C ILE A 140 -1.03 4.61 -11.24
N THR A 141 -2.06 4.15 -10.54
CA THR A 141 -3.45 4.47 -10.83
C THR A 141 -3.99 5.38 -9.74
N PHE A 142 -4.65 6.46 -10.14
CA PHE A 142 -5.40 7.32 -9.24
C PHE A 142 -6.88 7.18 -9.51
N TYR A 143 -7.68 7.05 -8.45
CA TYR A 143 -9.12 7.22 -8.56
C TYR A 143 -9.49 8.64 -8.15
N VAL A 144 -9.84 9.45 -9.14
CA VAL A 144 -10.20 10.85 -8.95
C VAL A 144 -11.70 10.91 -8.62
N ALA A 145 -12.01 11.01 -7.33
CA ALA A 145 -13.37 11.02 -6.83
C ALA A 145 -14.14 12.25 -7.35
N PRO A 146 -15.43 12.11 -7.72
CA PRO A 146 -16.30 13.23 -8.00
C PRO A 146 -16.34 14.24 -6.83
N GLU A 147 -16.63 15.51 -7.14
CA GLU A 147 -16.68 16.55 -6.12
C GLU A 147 -17.74 16.25 -5.06
N GLY A 148 -17.34 16.30 -3.78
CA GLY A 148 -18.23 16.07 -2.65
C GLY A 148 -18.51 14.59 -2.35
N THR A 149 -17.85 13.66 -3.03
CA THR A 149 -17.88 12.23 -2.69
C THR A 149 -16.62 11.82 -1.93
N SER A 150 -16.64 10.63 -1.34
CA SER A 150 -15.51 10.08 -0.61
C SER A 150 -15.27 8.63 -0.96
N VAL A 151 -14.03 8.19 -0.82
CA VAL A 151 -13.66 6.77 -0.89
C VAL A 151 -13.52 6.24 0.53
N VAL A 152 -14.21 5.14 0.83
CA VAL A 152 -14.12 4.47 2.13
C VAL A 152 -13.04 3.40 2.06
N ASP A 153 -12.03 3.51 2.92
CA ASP A 153 -11.00 2.48 3.04
C ASP A 153 -11.54 1.30 3.82
N VAL A 154 -11.32 0.10 3.29
CA VAL A 154 -11.74 -1.18 3.89
C VAL A 154 -10.52 -2.08 4.00
N THR A 155 -10.33 -2.67 5.18
CA THR A 155 -9.19 -3.53 5.50
C THR A 155 -9.66 -4.87 6.05
N SER A 156 -8.72 -5.77 6.34
CA SER A 156 -9.02 -7.03 7.04
C SER A 156 -9.76 -6.84 8.38
N ALA A 157 -9.64 -5.67 9.03
CA ALA A 157 -10.32 -5.37 10.28
C ALA A 157 -11.85 -5.22 10.12
N ASP A 158 -12.32 -4.96 8.89
CA ASP A 158 -13.72 -4.71 8.58
C ASP A 158 -14.48 -6.00 8.21
N ASN A 159 -13.84 -7.16 8.30
CA ASN A 159 -14.45 -8.44 7.92
C ASN A 159 -15.76 -8.71 8.69
N GLY A 160 -16.81 -9.03 7.97
CA GLY A 160 -18.16 -9.31 8.48
C GLY A 160 -18.96 -8.06 8.84
N THR A 161 -18.47 -6.85 8.55
CA THR A 161 -19.14 -5.60 8.87
C THR A 161 -19.99 -5.05 7.72
N THR A 162 -20.77 -4.00 8.01
CA THR A 162 -21.47 -3.20 7.01
C THR A 162 -20.76 -1.87 6.83
N ILE A 163 -20.36 -1.59 5.60
CA ILE A 163 -19.69 -0.36 5.19
C ILE A 163 -20.76 0.64 4.75
N SER A 164 -20.84 1.75 5.46
CA SER A 164 -21.67 2.89 5.06
C SER A 164 -20.98 3.65 3.94
N VAL A 165 -21.59 3.68 2.76
CA VAL A 165 -21.02 4.33 1.57
C VAL A 165 -21.90 5.53 1.22
N PRO A 166 -21.35 6.76 1.21
CA PRO A 166 -22.11 7.93 0.78
C PRO A 166 -22.58 7.77 -0.66
N LYS A 167 -23.69 8.45 -0.99
CA LYS A 167 -24.15 8.57 -2.38
C LYS A 167 -23.00 8.95 -3.33
N ASP A 168 -22.89 8.19 -4.43
CA ASP A 168 -21.86 8.36 -5.47
C ASP A 168 -20.40 8.20 -4.97
N GLY A 169 -20.22 7.68 -3.74
CA GLY A 169 -18.94 7.29 -3.17
C GLY A 169 -18.41 5.96 -3.70
N ALA A 170 -17.17 5.65 -3.34
CA ALA A 170 -16.51 4.39 -3.71
C ALA A 170 -15.91 3.72 -2.47
N VAL A 171 -15.45 2.47 -2.63
CA VAL A 171 -14.76 1.71 -1.59
C VAL A 171 -13.40 1.25 -2.13
N LEU A 172 -12.35 1.43 -1.34
CA LEU A 172 -11.04 0.84 -1.61
C LEU A 172 -10.78 -0.28 -0.61
N VAL A 173 -10.94 -1.53 -1.05
CA VAL A 173 -10.62 -2.71 -0.24
C VAL A 173 -9.13 -2.99 -0.35
N ALA A 174 -8.44 -3.17 0.77
CA ALA A 174 -7.01 -3.49 0.83
C ALA A 174 -6.77 -4.69 1.77
N LEU A 175 -6.39 -5.83 1.20
CA LEU A 175 -6.14 -7.08 1.93
C LEU A 175 -4.68 -7.51 1.77
N ASN A 176 -4.08 -8.01 2.85
CA ASN A 176 -2.76 -8.61 2.79
C ASN A 176 -2.80 -9.88 1.92
N GLU A 177 -1.85 -10.02 1.01
CA GLU A 177 -1.75 -11.16 0.11
C GLU A 177 -0.28 -11.58 -0.01
N ASN A 178 -0.01 -12.89 0.06
CA ASN A 178 1.33 -13.42 -0.19
C ASN A 178 1.35 -14.40 -1.37
N PRO A 179 1.55 -13.92 -2.60
CA PRO A 179 1.56 -14.76 -3.80
C PRO A 179 2.65 -15.83 -3.81
N THR A 180 3.72 -15.66 -3.02
CA THR A 180 4.83 -16.64 -2.96
C THR A 180 4.42 -17.98 -2.34
N THR A 181 3.28 -18.00 -1.64
CA THR A 181 2.66 -19.22 -1.09
C THR A 181 1.78 -19.96 -2.11
N GLY A 182 1.53 -19.33 -3.27
CA GLY A 182 0.57 -19.76 -4.29
C GLY A 182 -0.88 -19.34 -4.01
N TYR A 183 -1.17 -18.73 -2.85
CA TYR A 183 -2.50 -18.25 -2.49
C TYR A 183 -2.72 -16.81 -2.95
N GLN A 184 -3.91 -16.55 -3.47
CA GLN A 184 -4.38 -15.25 -3.95
C GLN A 184 -5.81 -15.02 -3.48
N TRP A 185 -6.19 -13.76 -3.28
CA TRP A 185 -7.58 -13.41 -3.07
C TRP A 185 -8.33 -13.44 -4.39
N ASN A 186 -9.41 -14.22 -4.41
CA ASN A 186 -10.37 -14.21 -5.49
C ASN A 186 -11.63 -13.47 -5.02
N ALA A 187 -11.80 -12.22 -5.47
CA ALA A 187 -12.87 -11.34 -5.06
C ALA A 187 -14.03 -11.30 -6.07
N SER A 188 -15.22 -11.04 -5.55
CA SER A 188 -16.46 -10.87 -6.31
C SER A 188 -17.36 -9.87 -5.60
N VAL A 189 -18.26 -9.26 -6.37
CA VAL A 189 -19.24 -8.30 -5.85
C VAL A 189 -20.65 -8.67 -6.27
N SER A 190 -21.63 -8.15 -5.53
CA SER A 190 -23.06 -8.31 -5.82
C SER A 190 -23.83 -6.99 -5.65
N GLY A 191 -25.10 -6.98 -6.02
CA GLY A 191 -25.96 -5.79 -5.89
C GLY A 191 -25.63 -4.73 -6.92
N SER A 192 -25.42 -3.49 -6.47
CA SER A 192 -24.99 -2.38 -7.33
C SER A 192 -23.47 -2.24 -7.42
N ALA A 193 -22.71 -2.99 -6.62
CA ALA A 193 -21.25 -2.91 -6.59
C ALA A 193 -20.59 -3.50 -7.85
N GLU A 194 -19.53 -2.85 -8.33
CA GLU A 194 -18.67 -3.26 -9.43
C GLU A 194 -17.20 -3.08 -9.04
N ILE A 195 -16.37 -4.13 -9.21
CA ILE A 195 -14.91 -4.00 -9.12
C ILE A 195 -14.43 -3.32 -10.39
N THR A 196 -14.03 -2.06 -10.30
CA THR A 196 -13.62 -1.24 -11.44
C THR A 196 -12.12 -1.27 -11.68
N ALA A 197 -11.34 -1.56 -10.64
CA ALA A 197 -9.91 -1.82 -10.74
C ALA A 197 -9.46 -2.74 -9.60
N ASP A 198 -8.43 -3.53 -9.87
CA ASP A 198 -7.69 -4.28 -8.87
C ASP A 198 -6.19 -4.20 -9.14
N SER A 199 -5.39 -4.33 -8.09
CA SER A 199 -3.94 -4.38 -8.21
C SER A 199 -3.30 -5.01 -6.99
N PHE A 200 -2.27 -5.83 -7.21
CA PHE A 200 -1.39 -6.32 -6.17
C PHE A 200 -0.14 -5.45 -6.06
N VAL A 201 0.04 -4.83 -4.90
CA VAL A 201 1.20 -4.00 -4.55
C VAL A 201 2.17 -4.82 -3.71
N PRO A 202 3.31 -5.27 -4.26
CA PRO A 202 4.33 -5.96 -3.48
C PRO A 202 4.97 -5.01 -2.46
N PRO A 203 5.56 -5.54 -1.38
CA PRO A 203 6.32 -4.71 -0.46
C PRO A 203 7.56 -4.16 -1.17
N TYR A 204 7.73 -2.84 -1.16
CA TYR A 204 8.92 -2.23 -1.71
C TYR A 204 10.13 -2.48 -0.82
N SER A 205 11.21 -2.97 -1.43
CA SER A 205 12.50 -3.11 -0.77
C SER A 205 13.60 -3.03 -1.81
N GLU A 206 14.58 -2.15 -1.56
CA GLU A 206 15.83 -2.03 -2.32
C GLU A 206 16.56 -3.39 -2.43
N THR A 207 16.38 -4.25 -1.44
CA THR A 207 16.80 -5.66 -1.46
C THR A 207 15.56 -6.54 -1.42
N PRO A 208 15.06 -7.04 -2.57
CA PRO A 208 13.84 -7.84 -2.62
C PRO A 208 13.91 -9.00 -1.62
N LEU A 209 12.95 -9.03 -0.70
CA LEU A 209 12.84 -10.10 0.29
C LEU A 209 12.02 -11.24 -0.32
N ALA A 210 12.70 -12.32 -0.68
CA ALA A 210 12.02 -13.52 -1.17
C ALA A 210 11.00 -14.01 -0.12
N GLY A 211 9.74 -14.12 -0.54
CA GLY A 211 8.65 -14.60 0.34
C GLY A 211 7.83 -13.52 1.04
N ALA A 212 8.18 -12.23 0.89
CA ALA A 212 7.43 -11.15 1.52
C ALA A 212 6.05 -10.98 0.84
N GLY A 213 4.99 -10.91 1.66
CA GLY A 213 3.63 -10.61 1.19
C GLY A 213 3.46 -9.11 0.89
N GLY A 214 2.52 -8.79 0.02
CA GLY A 214 2.10 -7.43 -0.32
C GLY A 214 0.64 -7.18 0.04
N ILE A 215 0.04 -6.20 -0.63
CA ILE A 215 -1.36 -5.81 -0.44
C ILE A 215 -2.07 -5.89 -1.78
N HIS A 216 -3.14 -6.66 -1.84
CA HIS A 216 -4.07 -6.63 -2.97
C HIS A 216 -5.16 -5.60 -2.69
N LYS A 217 -5.33 -4.65 -3.61
CA LYS A 217 -6.33 -3.61 -3.54
C LYS A 217 -7.39 -3.78 -4.61
N TRP A 218 -8.64 -3.50 -4.27
CA TRP A 218 -9.77 -3.42 -5.20
C TRP A 218 -10.48 -2.09 -5.02
N LEU A 219 -10.66 -1.36 -6.11
CA LEU A 219 -11.57 -0.24 -6.16
C LEU A 219 -12.95 -0.75 -6.56
N VAL A 220 -13.92 -0.52 -5.67
CA VAL A 220 -15.33 -0.86 -5.89
C VAL A 220 -16.13 0.43 -6.08
N THR A 221 -16.82 0.53 -7.21
CA THR A 221 -17.79 1.61 -7.50
C THR A 221 -19.20 1.03 -7.57
N PHE A 222 -20.23 1.89 -7.70
CA PHE A 222 -21.62 1.46 -7.62
C PHE A 222 -22.44 2.01 -8.79
N ASP A 223 -23.22 1.14 -9.46
CA ASP A 223 -24.26 1.55 -10.41
C ASP A 223 -25.57 1.82 -9.65
N GLY A 224 -25.75 3.08 -9.24
CA GLY A 224 -26.90 3.52 -8.47
C GLY A 224 -26.62 3.61 -6.97
N GLU A 225 -27.65 3.37 -6.15
CA GLU A 225 -27.52 3.48 -4.69
C GLU A 225 -26.57 2.38 -4.16
N PRO A 226 -25.56 2.70 -3.32
CA PRO A 226 -24.62 1.70 -2.84
C PRO A 226 -25.30 0.55 -2.09
N SER A 227 -25.11 -0.67 -2.59
CA SER A 227 -25.74 -1.88 -2.06
C SER A 227 -25.02 -3.15 -2.51
N GLY A 228 -25.24 -4.25 -1.78
CA GLY A 228 -24.70 -5.56 -2.12
C GLY A 228 -23.53 -5.94 -1.22
N THR A 229 -22.64 -6.80 -1.73
CA THR A 229 -21.52 -7.36 -0.98
C THR A 229 -20.23 -7.29 -1.77
N PHE A 230 -19.11 -7.31 -1.05
CA PHE A 230 -17.82 -7.74 -1.55
C PHE A 230 -17.44 -9.02 -0.80
N ASP A 231 -17.22 -10.09 -1.55
CA ASP A 231 -16.89 -11.41 -1.05
C ASP A 231 -15.59 -11.86 -1.68
N ALA A 232 -14.60 -12.23 -0.87
CA ALA A 232 -13.32 -12.73 -1.31
C ALA A 232 -12.93 -14.02 -0.59
N GLY A 233 -12.40 -14.99 -1.33
CA GLY A 233 -11.82 -16.21 -0.79
C GLY A 233 -10.31 -16.25 -1.07
N TYR A 234 -9.52 -16.60 -0.05
CA TYR A 234 -8.07 -16.74 -0.19
C TYR A 234 -7.71 -18.18 -0.58
N THR A 235 -7.54 -18.42 -1.88
CA THR A 235 -7.35 -19.76 -2.44
C THR A 235 -6.18 -19.82 -3.40
N ARG A 236 -5.73 -21.02 -3.71
CA ARG A 236 -4.89 -21.25 -4.89
C ARG A 236 -5.81 -21.30 -6.12
N PRO A 237 -5.48 -20.64 -7.25
CA PRO A 237 -6.36 -20.57 -8.42
C PRO A 237 -6.77 -21.94 -9.01
N TRP A 238 -6.04 -23.00 -8.68
CA TRP A 238 -6.30 -24.38 -9.14
C TRP A 238 -6.90 -25.30 -8.04
N GLU A 239 -7.29 -24.75 -6.89
CA GLU A 239 -7.88 -25.48 -5.77
C GLU A 239 -9.35 -25.07 -5.58
N GLU A 240 -10.20 -26.06 -5.28
CA GLU A 240 -11.60 -25.80 -4.96
C GLU A 240 -11.72 -25.16 -3.58
N THR A 241 -12.65 -24.22 -3.41
CA THR A 241 -12.94 -23.61 -2.11
C THR A 241 -13.41 -24.68 -1.11
N THR A 242 -12.68 -24.81 -0.01
CA THR A 242 -13.02 -25.73 1.09
C THR A 242 -13.60 -24.98 2.28
N ALA A 243 -14.12 -25.70 3.28
CA ALA A 243 -14.65 -25.12 4.51
C ALA A 243 -13.59 -24.38 5.35
N ASP A 244 -12.30 -24.68 5.13
CA ASP A 244 -11.17 -24.06 5.85
C ASP A 244 -10.58 -22.85 5.10
N THR A 245 -11.18 -22.46 3.97
CA THR A 245 -10.73 -21.30 3.20
C THR A 245 -10.87 -20.03 4.04
N GLU A 246 -9.83 -19.20 4.04
CA GLU A 246 -9.94 -17.87 4.64
C GLU A 246 -10.86 -17.00 3.78
N LEU A 247 -11.90 -16.46 4.41
CA LEU A 247 -12.94 -15.68 3.75
C LEU A 247 -12.96 -14.25 4.29
N PHE A 248 -13.19 -13.32 3.39
CA PHE A 248 -13.47 -11.92 3.69
C PHE A 248 -14.81 -11.54 3.08
N THR A 249 -15.67 -10.91 3.87
CA THR A 249 -16.96 -10.40 3.39
C THR A 249 -17.28 -9.06 4.03
N VAL A 250 -17.80 -8.13 3.23
CA VAL A 250 -18.41 -6.89 3.72
C VAL A 250 -19.72 -6.62 2.98
N THR A 251 -20.66 -6.00 3.67
CA THR A 251 -21.92 -5.54 3.06
C THR A 251 -21.87 -4.03 2.84
N PHE A 252 -22.36 -3.56 1.70
CA PHE A 252 -22.45 -2.13 1.40
C PHE A 252 -23.86 -1.59 1.69
N ALA A 253 -23.92 -0.42 2.32
CA ALA A 253 -25.17 0.29 2.58
C ALA A 253 -25.02 1.78 2.26
N GLY A 254 -25.83 2.27 1.31
CA GLY A 254 -25.96 3.68 0.98
C GLY A 254 -26.43 4.53 2.16
N VAL A 255 -25.80 5.69 2.36
CA VAL A 255 -26.14 6.69 3.41
C VAL A 255 -26.21 8.11 2.89
#